data_AF-A0A535KSV3-F1
#
_entry.id   AF-A0A535KSV3-F1
#
_cell.length_a   1.000
_cell.length_b   1.000
_cell.length_c   1.000
_cell.angle_alpha   90.00
_cell.angle_beta   90.00
_cell.angle_gamma   90.00
#
_symmetry.space_group_name_H-M   'P 1'
#
loop_
_entity.id
_entity.type
_entity.pdbx_description
1 polymer ?
#
loop_
_entity_poly.entity_id
_entity_poly.type
_entity_poly.pdbx_seq_one_letter_code
_entity_poly.pdbx_strand_id
1 'polypeptide(L)'
;MGQKDNHVMEKEQRREAKQHLVVLMHQGISWKEARATVGVHISRSTAYRWVQGVQSRGEAALLDRRHGHPTKLREAVLQWLVATCRANPQMPSREVQAALQEQFDIYVSIGHLNRVRGQLGIENHRGRSKKNSKRSLLPPLPQWQEGAGALLLVAAANTSGLLEALETALSCCAPQAGSRLAHLSSSSRQSLLQTLLFLGVVGLSRPWGLRGYTGDALGRLPGRSRAYGYFHTERFLAELARSNGAEAFTSALARW
;
A
#
# COMPACT_ATOMS: atom_id res chain seq x y z
N MET A 1 40.90 -8.45 18.06
CA MET A 1 41.00 -7.98 16.67
C MET A 1 40.02 -8.80 15.83
N GLY A 2 38.85 -8.26 15.52
CA GLY A 2 37.81 -8.99 14.78
C GLY A 2 37.30 -8.11 13.66
N GLN A 3 38.04 -8.10 12.56
CA GLN A 3 37.73 -7.36 11.35
C GLN A 3 36.45 -7.97 10.76
N LYS A 4 35.31 -7.31 10.98
CA LYS A 4 34.09 -7.58 10.23
C LYS A 4 34.31 -6.98 8.85
N ASP A 5 34.71 -7.82 7.91
CA ASP A 5 34.71 -7.51 6.47
C ASP A 5 33.27 -7.23 6.03
N ASN A 6 32.85 -5.98 6.23
CA ASN A 6 31.74 -5.40 5.51
C ASN A 6 32.21 -5.22 4.06
N HIS A 7 32.19 -6.31 3.29
CA HIS A 7 32.33 -6.24 1.85
C HIS A 7 31.16 -5.38 1.34
N VAL A 8 31.45 -4.12 1.03
CA VAL A 8 30.52 -3.23 0.35
C VAL A 8 30.41 -3.78 -1.07
N MET A 9 29.56 -4.80 -1.24
CA MET A 9 29.21 -5.31 -2.56
C MET A 9 28.63 -4.16 -3.38
N GLU A 10 29.28 -3.89 -4.50
CA GLU A 10 28.96 -2.78 -5.38
C GLU A 10 27.53 -2.92 -5.92
N LYS A 11 26.87 -1.78 -6.23
CA LYS A 11 25.44 -1.78 -6.63
C LYS A 11 25.17 -2.72 -7.82
N GLU A 12 26.13 -2.82 -8.74
CA GLU A 12 26.06 -3.68 -9.92
C GLU A 12 26.24 -5.17 -9.56
N GLN A 13 27.25 -5.51 -8.74
CA GLN A 13 27.48 -6.88 -8.27
C GLN A 13 26.27 -7.44 -7.50
N ARG A 14 25.58 -6.58 -6.72
CA ARG A 14 24.33 -6.97 -6.05
C ARG A 14 23.18 -7.21 -7.00
N ARG A 15 23.16 -6.54 -8.15
CA ARG A 15 22.13 -6.72 -9.19
C ARG A 15 22.33 -8.04 -9.91
N GLU A 16 23.56 -8.32 -10.33
CA GLU A 16 23.93 -9.59 -10.95
C GLU A 16 23.64 -10.77 -10.02
N ALA A 17 24.00 -10.64 -8.75
CA ALA A 17 23.67 -11.66 -7.74
C ALA A 17 22.15 -11.90 -7.62
N LYS A 18 21.33 -10.84 -7.65
CA LYS A 18 19.86 -10.99 -7.63
C LYS A 18 19.33 -11.69 -8.88
N GLN A 19 19.83 -11.34 -10.06
CA GLN A 19 19.44 -11.96 -11.32
C GLN A 19 19.82 -13.44 -11.32
N HIS A 20 21.07 -13.74 -10.98
CA HIS A 20 21.59 -15.11 -10.94
C HIS A 20 20.79 -16.00 -9.96
N LEU A 21 20.44 -15.47 -8.77
CA LEU A 21 19.61 -16.20 -7.81
C LEU A 21 18.22 -16.53 -8.38
N VAL A 22 17.60 -15.58 -9.10
CA VAL A 22 16.29 -15.80 -9.71
C VAL A 22 16.36 -16.83 -10.85
N VAL A 23 17.44 -16.82 -11.65
CA VAL A 23 17.66 -17.82 -12.71
C VAL A 23 17.76 -19.23 -12.11
N LEU A 24 18.58 -19.42 -11.08
CA LEU A 24 18.74 -20.72 -10.41
C LEU A 24 17.40 -21.23 -9.84
N MET A 25 16.61 -20.34 -9.24
CA MET A 25 15.29 -20.72 -8.72
C MET A 25 14.26 -21.04 -9.81
N HIS A 26 14.35 -20.44 -11.00
CA HIS A 26 13.50 -20.82 -12.14
C HIS A 26 13.89 -22.18 -12.73
N GLN A 27 15.16 -22.57 -12.60
CA GLN A 27 15.68 -23.88 -13.00
C GLN A 27 15.33 -25.00 -12.00
N GLY A 28 14.53 -24.71 -10.96
CA GLY A 28 14.08 -25.69 -9.98
C GLY A 28 15.02 -25.89 -8.79
N ILE A 29 16.13 -25.15 -8.71
CA ILE A 29 17.06 -25.22 -7.58
C ILE A 29 16.41 -24.60 -6.34
N SER A 30 16.58 -25.24 -5.19
CA SER A 30 15.98 -24.75 -3.94
C SER A 30 16.56 -23.39 -3.55
N TRP A 31 15.75 -22.53 -2.92
CA TRP A 31 16.21 -21.19 -2.51
C TRP A 31 17.45 -21.23 -1.60
N LYS A 32 17.62 -22.31 -0.82
CA LYS A 32 18.73 -22.47 0.14
C LYS A 32 20.05 -22.71 -0.60
N GLU A 33 20.02 -23.54 -1.64
CA GLU A 33 21.16 -23.85 -2.50
C GLU A 33 21.48 -22.69 -3.45
N ALA A 34 20.46 -22.07 -4.06
CA ALA A 34 20.64 -20.88 -4.89
C ALA A 34 21.28 -19.74 -4.10
N ARG A 35 20.86 -19.55 -2.84
CA ARG A 35 21.45 -18.56 -1.92
C ARG A 35 22.92 -18.86 -1.62
N ALA A 36 23.27 -20.12 -1.36
CA ALA A 36 24.65 -20.54 -1.08
C ALA A 36 25.55 -20.33 -2.30
N THR A 37 25.04 -20.65 -3.49
CA THR A 37 25.75 -20.52 -4.77
C THR A 37 26.06 -19.06 -5.11
N VAL A 38 25.11 -18.16 -4.82
CA VAL A 38 25.23 -16.73 -5.14
C VAL A 38 25.95 -15.94 -4.02
N GLY A 39 26.13 -16.52 -2.84
CA GLY A 39 26.82 -15.86 -1.72
C GLY A 39 26.04 -14.69 -1.09
N VAL A 40 24.70 -14.65 -1.23
CA VAL A 40 23.87 -13.56 -0.69
C VAL A 40 23.16 -13.95 0.60
N HIS A 41 23.27 -13.14 1.65
CA HIS A 41 22.54 -13.37 2.90
C HIS A 41 21.12 -12.80 2.84
N ILE A 42 20.16 -13.59 2.34
CA ILE A 42 18.74 -13.20 2.26
C ILE A 42 17.80 -14.24 2.87
N SER A 43 16.60 -13.78 3.25
CA SER A 43 15.52 -14.62 3.75
C SER A 43 14.79 -15.36 2.61
N ARG A 44 14.19 -16.52 2.92
CA ARG A 44 13.32 -17.27 2.00
C ARG A 44 12.25 -16.38 1.35
N SER A 45 11.56 -15.57 2.15
CA SER A 45 10.51 -14.66 1.66
C SER A 45 11.04 -13.62 0.66
N THR A 46 12.28 -13.17 0.83
CA THR A 46 12.91 -12.23 -0.11
C THR A 46 13.25 -12.89 -1.44
N ALA A 47 13.77 -14.11 -1.41
CA ALA A 47 14.10 -14.89 -2.60
C ALA A 47 12.85 -15.14 -3.47
N TYR A 48 11.76 -15.66 -2.88
CA TYR A 48 10.51 -15.89 -3.61
C TYR A 48 9.85 -14.60 -4.09
N ARG A 49 9.97 -13.50 -3.33
CA ARG A 49 9.48 -12.18 -3.77
C ARG A 49 10.22 -11.65 -5.01
N TRP A 50 11.52 -11.94 -5.15
CA TRP A 50 12.28 -11.57 -6.36
C TRP A 50 11.83 -12.40 -7.57
N VAL A 51 11.67 -13.70 -7.40
CA VAL A 51 11.13 -14.60 -8.45
C VAL A 51 9.76 -14.11 -8.93
N GLN A 52 8.84 -13.87 -8.00
CA GLN A 52 7.50 -13.33 -8.29
C GLN A 52 7.54 -11.93 -8.93
N GLY A 53 8.49 -11.10 -8.50
CA GLY A 53 8.73 -9.78 -9.08
C GLY A 53 9.13 -9.87 -10.56
N VAL A 54 10.04 -10.78 -10.89
CA VAL A 54 10.53 -10.98 -12.27
C VAL A 54 9.44 -11.58 -13.15
N GLN A 55 8.68 -12.55 -12.65
CA GLN A 55 7.55 -13.14 -13.41
C GLN A 55 6.46 -12.12 -13.76
N SER A 56 6.21 -11.15 -12.88
CA SER A 56 5.15 -10.15 -13.08
C SER A 56 5.57 -8.89 -13.82
N ARG A 57 6.84 -8.48 -13.70
CA ARG A 57 7.33 -7.15 -14.14
C ARG A 57 8.68 -7.19 -14.86
N GLY A 58 9.18 -8.38 -15.17
CA GLY A 58 10.49 -8.58 -15.79
C GLY A 58 11.65 -8.19 -14.87
N GLU A 59 12.86 -8.13 -15.42
CA GLU A 59 14.09 -7.87 -14.67
C GLU A 59 14.12 -6.50 -13.96
N ALA A 60 13.32 -5.55 -14.42
CA ALA A 60 13.15 -4.24 -13.78
C ALA A 60 12.64 -4.33 -12.32
N ALA A 61 12.05 -5.46 -11.93
CA ALA A 61 11.62 -5.74 -10.55
C ALA A 61 12.78 -5.99 -9.58
N LEU A 62 13.98 -6.30 -10.08
CA LEU A 62 15.17 -6.55 -9.27
C LEU A 62 15.91 -5.25 -8.86
N LEU A 63 15.55 -4.14 -9.51
CA LEU A 63 16.02 -2.80 -9.15
C LEU A 63 15.59 -2.46 -7.72
N ASP A 64 16.56 -2.12 -6.88
CA ASP A 64 16.30 -1.73 -5.50
C ASP A 64 15.64 -0.35 -5.45
N ARG A 65 14.30 -0.34 -5.38
CA ARG A 65 13.50 0.89 -5.21
C ARG A 65 13.25 1.22 -3.74
N ARG A 66 14.11 0.79 -2.82
CA ARG A 66 14.03 1.22 -1.41
C ARG A 66 14.26 2.73 -1.33
N HIS A 67 13.16 3.46 -1.24
CA HIS A 67 13.13 4.89 -0.99
C HIS A 67 13.87 5.20 0.32
N GLY A 68 14.75 6.20 0.29
CA GLY A 68 15.52 6.64 1.45
C GLY A 68 14.62 7.00 2.63
N HIS A 69 14.94 6.44 3.79
CA HIS A 69 14.34 6.84 5.07
C HIS A 69 14.70 8.32 5.37
N PRO A 70 13.81 9.10 6.03
CA PRO A 70 14.01 10.52 6.38
C PRO A 70 15.39 10.87 6.96
N THR A 71 16.06 9.90 7.59
CA THR A 71 17.42 9.98 8.13
C THR A 71 18.49 10.32 7.08
N LYS A 72 18.20 10.22 5.77
CA LYS A 72 19.12 10.59 4.68
C LYS A 72 19.17 12.09 4.39
N LEU A 73 18.16 12.87 4.78
CA LEU A 73 18.21 14.33 4.68
C LEU A 73 18.92 14.89 5.91
N ARG A 74 20.26 14.85 5.89
CA ARG A 74 21.08 15.51 6.91
C ARG A 74 20.90 17.02 6.85
N GLU A 75 21.23 17.72 7.93
CA GLU A 75 21.11 19.18 8.08
C GLU A 75 21.63 19.95 6.86
N ALA A 76 22.80 19.60 6.33
CA ALA A 76 23.38 20.24 5.15
C ALA A 76 22.50 20.13 3.88
N VAL A 77 21.80 19.01 3.69
CA VAL A 77 20.92 18.79 2.54
C VAL A 77 19.62 19.57 2.71
N LEU A 78 19.11 19.70 3.94
CA LEU A 78 17.94 20.54 4.26
C LEU A 78 18.26 22.03 4.07
N GLN A 79 19.42 22.48 4.53
CA GLN A 79 19.87 23.86 4.33
C GLN A 79 20.06 24.19 2.85
N TRP A 80 20.68 23.28 2.08
CA TRP A 80 20.79 23.41 0.64
C TRP A 80 19.42 23.43 -0.05
N LEU A 81 18.48 22.57 0.37
CA LEU A 81 17.12 22.54 -0.17
C LEU A 81 16.39 23.86 0.06
N VAL A 82 16.52 24.44 1.26
CA VAL A 82 15.94 25.74 1.62
C VAL A 82 16.57 26.85 0.79
N ALA A 83 17.90 26.91 0.69
CA ALA A 83 18.61 27.93 -0.09
C ALA A 83 18.22 27.87 -1.57
N THR A 84 18.21 26.68 -2.16
CA THR A 84 17.90 26.45 -3.59
C THR A 84 16.44 26.79 -3.90
N CYS A 85 15.50 26.37 -3.05
CA CYS A 85 14.09 26.67 -3.26
C CYS A 85 13.74 28.13 -2.98
N ARG A 86 14.47 28.82 -2.10
CA ARG A 86 14.30 30.27 -1.88
C ARG A 86 14.91 31.10 -3.02
N ALA A 87 16.07 30.70 -3.53
CA ALA A 87 16.68 31.35 -4.69
C ALA A 87 15.83 31.15 -5.97
N ASN A 88 15.17 29.99 -6.10
CA ASN A 88 14.31 29.67 -7.24
C ASN A 88 12.93 29.13 -6.78
N PRO A 89 12.00 30.01 -6.35
CA PRO A 89 10.68 29.61 -5.83
C PRO A 89 9.80 28.83 -6.81
N GLN A 90 10.09 28.93 -8.10
CA GLN A 90 9.37 28.27 -9.19
C GLN A 90 9.97 26.90 -9.59
N MET A 91 11.09 26.49 -8.98
CA MET A 91 11.80 25.25 -9.35
C MET A 91 10.94 24.01 -9.05
N PRO A 92 10.56 23.22 -10.07
CA PRO A 92 9.72 22.05 -9.89
C PRO A 92 10.45 20.96 -9.10
N SER A 93 9.69 20.21 -8.30
CA SER A 93 10.24 19.16 -7.44
C SER A 93 10.98 18.05 -8.21
N ARG A 94 10.75 17.91 -9.53
CA ARG A 94 11.51 17.00 -10.40
C ARG A 94 12.93 17.52 -10.65
N GLU A 95 13.10 18.83 -10.86
CA GLU A 95 14.43 19.45 -11.02
C GLU A 95 15.19 19.44 -9.69
N VAL A 96 14.51 19.74 -8.58
CA VAL A 96 15.09 19.62 -7.24
C VAL A 96 15.53 18.18 -6.94
N GLN A 97 14.74 17.18 -7.34
CA GLN A 97 15.09 15.76 -7.20
C GLN A 97 16.33 15.41 -8.04
N ALA A 98 16.42 15.90 -9.27
CA ALA A 98 17.59 15.68 -10.12
C ALA A 98 18.85 16.32 -9.51
N ALA A 99 18.75 17.55 -9.02
CA ALA A 99 19.87 18.25 -8.39
C ALA A 99 20.30 17.59 -7.05
N LEU A 100 19.36 17.03 -6.28
CA LEU A 100 19.69 16.23 -5.08
C LEU A 100 20.42 14.93 -5.43
N GLN A 101 20.05 14.30 -6.54
CA GLN A 101 20.72 13.10 -7.02
C GLN A 101 22.12 13.41 -7.54
N GLU A 102 22.29 14.53 -8.24
CA GLU A 102 23.57 14.96 -8.81
C GLU A 102 24.55 15.44 -7.72
N GLN A 103 24.11 16.28 -6.79
CA GLN A 103 25.02 16.89 -5.81
C GLN A 103 25.29 16.03 -4.57
N PHE A 104 24.37 15.14 -4.20
CA PHE A 104 24.47 14.39 -2.95
C PHE A 104 24.38 12.85 -3.13
N ASP A 105 24.20 12.34 -4.36
CA ASP A 105 23.84 10.93 -4.64
C ASP A 105 22.59 10.46 -3.85
N ILE A 106 21.65 11.39 -3.58
CA ILE A 106 20.43 11.10 -2.81
C ILE A 106 19.21 11.11 -3.71
N TYR A 107 18.65 9.93 -3.93
CA TYR A 107 17.36 9.78 -4.59
C TYR A 107 16.19 9.89 -3.59
N VAL A 108 15.46 11.00 -3.63
CA VAL A 108 14.25 11.24 -2.81
C VAL A 108 13.01 11.18 -3.69
N SER A 109 11.93 10.52 -3.26
CA SER A 109 10.67 10.54 -4.02
C SER A 109 10.05 11.94 -4.08
N ILE A 110 9.42 12.30 -5.20
CA ILE A 110 8.75 13.62 -5.37
C ILE A 110 7.69 13.88 -4.29
N GLY A 111 6.91 12.86 -3.91
CA GLY A 111 5.91 13.01 -2.85
C GLY A 111 6.51 13.30 -1.47
N HIS A 112 7.64 12.69 -1.14
CA HIS A 112 8.38 13.00 0.08
C HIS A 112 9.00 14.40 0.02
N LEU A 113 9.59 14.77 -1.12
CA LEU A 113 10.16 16.08 -1.33
C LEU A 113 9.11 17.20 -1.18
N ASN A 114 7.90 17.01 -1.72
CA ASN A 114 6.79 17.94 -1.54
C ASN A 114 6.36 18.06 -0.07
N ARG A 115 6.37 16.96 0.68
CA ARG A 115 6.08 16.98 2.12
C ARG A 115 7.13 17.79 2.89
N VAL A 116 8.41 17.56 2.61
CA VAL A 116 9.53 18.30 3.23
C VAL A 116 9.45 19.78 2.88
N ARG A 117 9.16 20.12 1.61
CA ARG A 117 8.97 21.51 1.17
C ARG A 117 7.81 22.20 1.90
N GLY A 118 6.68 21.50 2.09
CA GLY A 118 5.53 22.02 2.84
C GLY A 118 5.84 22.24 4.33
N GLN A 119 6.57 21.31 4.96
CA GLN A 119 7.01 21.45 6.36
C GLN A 119 7.97 22.64 6.56
N LEU A 120 8.76 22.97 5.54
CA LEU A 120 9.74 24.07 5.56
C LEU A 120 9.21 25.39 4.97
N GLY A 121 7.93 25.44 4.55
CA GLY A 121 7.31 26.64 3.97
C GLY A 121 7.90 27.09 2.62
N ILE A 122 8.57 26.19 1.87
CA ILE A 122 9.25 26.46 0.59
C ILE A 122 8.51 25.79 -0.59
N GLU A 123 7.18 25.85 -0.56
CA GLU A 123 6.33 25.29 -1.60
C GLU A 123 6.63 25.93 -2.96
N ASN A 124 6.45 25.16 -4.03
CA ASN A 124 6.61 25.70 -5.37
C ASN A 124 5.39 26.58 -5.70
N HIS A 125 5.62 27.89 -5.87
CA HIS A 125 4.59 28.87 -6.22
C HIS A 125 4.33 28.94 -7.74
N ARG A 126 4.49 27.84 -8.49
CA ARG A 126 3.91 27.71 -9.83
C ARG A 126 2.41 27.67 -9.65
N GLY A 127 1.78 28.84 -9.75
CA GLY A 127 0.36 29.07 -9.94
C GLY A 127 -0.49 27.86 -9.59
N ARG A 128 -0.54 27.49 -8.31
CA ARG A 128 -1.59 26.60 -7.82
C ARG A 128 -2.85 27.45 -7.89
N SER A 129 -3.47 27.48 -9.07
CA SER A 129 -4.87 27.79 -9.15
C SER A 129 -5.51 26.90 -8.10
N LYS A 130 -6.02 27.52 -7.03
CA LYS A 130 -6.93 26.85 -6.11
C LYS A 130 -7.91 26.15 -7.05
N LYS A 131 -7.91 24.81 -7.05
CA LYS A 131 -8.82 24.05 -7.90
C LYS A 131 -10.23 24.15 -7.31
N ASN A 132 -10.75 25.37 -7.19
CA ASN A 132 -12.16 25.62 -7.32
C ASN A 132 -12.44 25.54 -8.81
N SER A 133 -13.02 24.40 -9.21
CA SER A 133 -14.17 24.38 -10.10
C SER A 133 -14.24 25.57 -11.08
N LYS A 134 -13.41 25.56 -12.13
CA LYS A 134 -13.92 26.01 -13.41
C LYS A 134 -14.59 24.80 -14.03
N ARG A 135 -15.91 24.74 -13.81
CA ARG A 135 -16.86 23.99 -14.65
C ARG A 135 -16.35 24.13 -16.09
N SER A 136 -15.87 23.02 -16.65
CA SER A 136 -15.85 22.90 -18.10
C SER A 136 -17.29 23.15 -18.54
N LEU A 137 -17.50 24.15 -19.39
CA LEU A 137 -18.77 24.43 -20.06
C LEU A 137 -19.14 23.36 -21.11
N LEU A 138 -18.57 22.17 -20.96
CA LEU A 138 -18.94 20.95 -21.66
C LEU A 138 -19.41 19.99 -20.58
N PRO A 139 -20.62 19.40 -20.70
CA PRO A 139 -21.07 18.40 -19.76
C PRO A 139 -19.95 17.35 -19.64
N PRO A 140 -19.45 17.06 -18.42
CA PRO A 140 -18.44 16.04 -18.27
C PRO A 140 -19.02 14.76 -18.88
N LEU A 141 -18.34 14.21 -19.87
CA LEU A 141 -18.61 12.86 -20.33
C LEU A 141 -18.66 11.97 -19.09
N PRO A 142 -19.62 11.03 -18.99
CA PRO A 142 -19.77 10.21 -17.80
C PRO A 142 -18.43 9.57 -17.48
N GLN A 143 -17.82 10.03 -16.38
CA GLN A 143 -16.54 9.50 -15.93
C GLN A 143 -16.81 8.05 -15.53
N TRP A 144 -16.36 7.11 -16.35
CA TRP A 144 -16.49 5.69 -16.07
C TRP A 144 -15.91 5.41 -14.68
N GLN A 145 -16.77 4.96 -13.77
CA GLN A 145 -16.39 4.62 -12.41
C GLN A 145 -16.07 3.13 -12.36
N GLU A 146 -14.79 2.81 -12.16
CA GLU A 146 -14.35 1.44 -11.95
C GLU A 146 -15.05 0.86 -10.71
N GLY A 147 -15.69 -0.31 -10.89
CA GLY A 147 -16.46 -0.97 -9.84
C GLY A 147 -17.88 -0.44 -9.63
N ALA A 148 -18.44 0.41 -10.51
CA ALA A 148 -19.85 0.84 -10.41
C ALA A 148 -20.84 -0.34 -10.40
N GLY A 149 -20.55 -1.41 -11.15
CA GLY A 149 -21.37 -2.63 -11.13
C GLY A 149 -21.43 -3.32 -9.76
N ALA A 150 -20.45 -3.07 -8.88
CA ALA A 150 -20.46 -3.59 -7.52
C ALA A 150 -21.60 -2.99 -6.66
N LEU A 151 -22.14 -1.83 -7.05
CA LEU A 151 -23.28 -1.24 -6.35
C LEU A 151 -24.53 -2.13 -6.44
N LEU A 152 -24.67 -2.94 -7.49
CA LEU A 152 -25.74 -3.94 -7.57
C LEU A 152 -25.57 -5.04 -6.53
N LEU A 153 -24.32 -5.45 -6.25
CA LEU A 153 -24.02 -6.42 -5.21
C LEU A 153 -24.22 -5.84 -3.81
N VAL A 154 -23.89 -4.56 -3.62
CA VAL A 154 -24.21 -3.83 -2.38
C VAL A 154 -25.72 -3.74 -2.19
N ALA A 155 -26.48 -3.39 -3.24
CA ALA A 155 -27.94 -3.35 -3.20
C ALA A 155 -28.50 -4.73 -2.85
N ALA A 156 -28.05 -5.79 -3.52
CA ALA A 156 -28.47 -7.17 -3.25
C ALA A 156 -28.17 -7.60 -1.79
N ALA A 157 -26.98 -7.27 -1.27
CA ALA A 157 -26.62 -7.59 0.11
C ALA A 157 -27.43 -6.82 1.17
N ASN A 158 -27.94 -5.63 0.82
CA ASN A 158 -28.86 -4.88 1.66
C ASN A 158 -30.29 -5.42 1.56
N THR A 159 -30.81 -5.63 0.34
CA THR A 159 -32.20 -6.09 0.13
C THR A 159 -32.43 -7.51 0.62
N SER A 160 -31.40 -8.36 0.58
CA SER A 160 -31.48 -9.69 1.15
C SER A 160 -31.39 -9.73 2.67
N GLY A 161 -31.01 -8.62 3.34
CA GLY A 161 -30.72 -8.62 4.77
C GLY A 161 -29.39 -9.29 5.15
N LEU A 162 -28.52 -9.63 4.19
CA LEU A 162 -27.23 -10.29 4.46
C LEU A 162 -26.35 -9.46 5.40
N LEU A 163 -26.22 -8.16 5.13
CA LEU A 163 -25.42 -7.26 5.97
C LEU A 163 -25.98 -7.13 7.38
N GLU A 164 -27.31 -7.10 7.51
CA GLU A 164 -28.01 -7.03 8.79
C GLU A 164 -27.82 -8.32 9.60
N ALA A 165 -27.93 -9.49 8.95
CA ALA A 165 -27.69 -10.79 9.57
C ALA A 165 -26.25 -10.90 10.11
N LEU A 166 -25.26 -10.48 9.32
CA LEU A 166 -23.85 -10.46 9.73
C LEU A 166 -23.58 -9.44 10.85
N GLU A 167 -24.21 -8.27 10.82
CA GLU A 167 -24.08 -7.28 11.89
C GLU A 167 -24.73 -7.73 13.21
N THR A 168 -25.87 -8.41 13.12
CA THR A 168 -26.52 -9.02 14.28
C THR A 168 -25.62 -10.09 14.88
N ALA A 169 -25.03 -10.96 14.04
CA ALA A 169 -24.06 -11.95 14.48
C ALA A 169 -22.82 -11.32 15.16
N LEU A 170 -22.30 -10.23 14.59
CA LEU A 170 -21.21 -9.44 15.19
C LEU A 170 -21.59 -8.91 16.58
N SER A 171 -22.82 -8.42 16.73
CA SER A 171 -23.29 -7.86 18.00
C SER A 171 -23.48 -8.95 19.05
N CYS A 172 -23.95 -10.14 18.66
CA CYS A 172 -24.07 -11.30 19.55
C CYS A 172 -22.72 -11.88 19.99
N CYS A 173 -21.66 -11.76 19.18
CA CYS A 173 -20.32 -12.26 19.52
C CYS A 173 -19.42 -11.21 20.21
N ALA A 174 -19.79 -9.94 20.17
CA ALA A 174 -19.10 -8.85 20.88
C ALA A 174 -19.17 -8.82 22.42
N PRO A 175 -20.03 -9.57 23.18
CA PRO A 175 -20.23 -9.32 24.62
C PRO A 175 -19.11 -9.81 25.54
N GLN A 176 -17.98 -10.31 25.04
CA GLN A 176 -16.81 -10.47 25.90
C GLN A 176 -16.27 -9.09 26.30
N ALA A 177 -16.35 -8.78 27.60
CA ALA A 177 -15.93 -7.52 28.18
C ALA A 177 -14.51 -7.14 27.70
N GLY A 178 -14.41 -6.01 26.97
CA GLY A 178 -13.16 -5.50 26.41
C GLY A 178 -12.92 -5.78 24.92
N SER A 179 -13.85 -6.42 24.20
CA SER A 179 -13.69 -6.64 22.76
C SER A 179 -13.68 -5.30 22.00
N ARG A 180 -12.68 -5.07 21.15
CA ARG A 180 -12.62 -3.87 20.31
C ARG A 180 -13.75 -3.82 19.28
N LEU A 181 -14.40 -4.95 19.02
CA LEU A 181 -15.60 -5.04 18.17
C LEU A 181 -16.78 -4.28 18.79
N ALA A 182 -16.93 -4.31 20.11
CA ALA A 182 -17.97 -3.57 20.82
C ALA A 182 -17.78 -2.03 20.75
N HIS A 183 -16.54 -1.57 20.57
CA HIS A 183 -16.20 -0.15 20.45
C HIS A 183 -16.32 0.40 19.02
N LEU A 184 -16.53 -0.46 18.01
CA LEU A 184 -16.74 0.00 16.64
C LEU A 184 -18.19 0.43 16.44
N SER A 185 -18.40 1.57 15.78
CA SER A 185 -19.74 1.99 15.36
C SER A 185 -20.35 0.96 14.39
N SER A 186 -21.69 0.87 14.37
CA SER A 186 -22.44 0.08 13.37
C SER A 186 -21.94 0.36 11.94
N SER A 187 -21.83 1.64 11.57
CA SER A 187 -21.31 2.08 10.27
C SER A 187 -19.88 1.59 9.97
N SER A 188 -19.01 1.53 10.98
CA SER A 188 -17.64 1.02 10.82
C SER A 188 -17.62 -0.49 10.64
N ARG A 189 -18.45 -1.23 11.39
CA ARG A 189 -18.60 -2.68 11.26
C ARG A 189 -19.12 -3.05 9.87
N GLN A 190 -20.18 -2.40 9.41
CA GLN A 190 -20.73 -2.60 8.07
C GLN A 190 -19.70 -2.27 6.97
N SER A 191 -18.98 -1.16 7.10
CA SER A 191 -17.96 -0.79 6.12
C SER A 191 -16.82 -1.81 6.02
N LEU A 192 -16.40 -2.39 7.16
CA LEU A 192 -15.40 -3.46 7.22
C LEU A 192 -15.93 -4.76 6.59
N LEU A 193 -17.18 -5.14 6.90
CA LEU A 193 -17.86 -6.28 6.29
C LEU A 193 -17.94 -6.14 4.77
N GLN A 194 -18.40 -5.00 4.27
CA GLN A 194 -18.47 -4.72 2.83
C GLN A 194 -17.10 -4.75 2.18
N THR A 195 -16.06 -4.21 2.84
CA THR A 195 -14.69 -4.29 2.31
C THR A 195 -14.25 -5.74 2.13
N LEU A 196 -14.59 -6.64 3.06
CA LEU A 196 -14.24 -8.05 3.01
C LEU A 196 -15.08 -8.85 2.00
N LEU A 197 -16.40 -8.63 1.98
CA LEU A 197 -17.33 -9.31 1.07
C LEU A 197 -17.03 -8.99 -0.40
N PHE A 198 -16.67 -7.73 -0.69
CA PHE A 198 -16.49 -7.26 -2.06
C PHE A 198 -15.03 -7.24 -2.54
N LEU A 199 -14.10 -7.88 -1.82
CA LEU A 199 -12.71 -8.04 -2.28
C LEU A 199 -12.65 -8.63 -3.70
N GLY A 200 -13.45 -9.67 -3.96
CA GLY A 200 -13.48 -10.35 -5.26
C GLY A 200 -13.92 -9.44 -6.41
N VAL A 201 -14.73 -8.41 -6.13
CA VAL A 201 -15.24 -7.48 -7.14
C VAL A 201 -14.13 -6.60 -7.72
N VAL A 202 -13.07 -6.36 -6.94
CA VAL A 202 -11.88 -5.62 -7.37
C VAL A 202 -10.70 -6.54 -7.67
N GLY A 203 -10.97 -7.83 -7.91
CA GLY A 203 -9.94 -8.83 -8.24
C GLY A 203 -9.04 -9.24 -7.07
N LEU A 204 -9.45 -8.96 -5.82
CA LEU A 204 -8.70 -9.37 -4.63
C LEU A 204 -9.29 -10.68 -4.08
N SER A 205 -8.46 -11.72 -3.99
CA SER A 205 -8.90 -13.01 -3.42
C SER A 205 -8.63 -13.15 -1.92
N ARG A 206 -7.77 -12.30 -1.35
CA ARG A 206 -7.34 -12.39 0.06
C ARG A 206 -7.21 -11.00 0.69
N PRO A 207 -7.47 -10.84 1.99
CA PRO A 207 -7.27 -9.57 2.70
C PRO A 207 -5.84 -9.01 2.54
N TRP A 208 -4.82 -9.88 2.43
CA TRP A 208 -3.43 -9.49 2.16
C TRP A 208 -3.26 -8.58 0.94
N GLY A 209 -4.09 -8.77 -0.10
CA GLY A 209 -4.06 -7.96 -1.32
C GLY A 209 -4.33 -6.48 -1.09
N LEU A 210 -5.01 -6.11 0.01
CA LEU A 210 -5.28 -4.71 0.38
C LEU A 210 -4.01 -3.89 0.63
N ARG A 211 -2.84 -4.51 0.85
CA ARG A 211 -1.57 -3.78 0.98
C ARG A 211 -1.12 -3.10 -0.30
N GLY A 212 -1.49 -3.65 -1.45
CA GLY A 212 -1.15 -3.14 -2.78
C GLY A 212 -2.34 -2.51 -3.50
N TYR A 213 -3.53 -2.51 -2.88
CA TYR A 213 -4.74 -1.97 -3.49
C TYR A 213 -4.74 -0.45 -3.46
N THR A 214 -4.86 0.16 -4.65
CA THR A 214 -4.86 1.62 -4.85
C THR A 214 -6.16 2.15 -5.45
N GLY A 215 -7.13 1.28 -5.74
CA GLY A 215 -8.40 1.66 -6.34
C GLY A 215 -9.36 2.31 -5.35
N ASP A 216 -10.33 3.05 -5.87
CA ASP A 216 -11.34 3.73 -5.04
C ASP A 216 -12.61 2.90 -4.83
N ALA A 217 -12.84 1.88 -5.67
CA ALA A 217 -14.09 1.10 -5.72
C ALA A 217 -14.53 0.58 -4.34
N LEU A 218 -13.67 -0.17 -3.65
CA LEU A 218 -13.94 -0.68 -2.29
C LEU A 218 -14.22 0.41 -1.24
N GLY A 219 -13.73 1.63 -1.44
CA GLY A 219 -14.05 2.76 -0.56
C GLY A 219 -15.43 3.32 -0.85
N ARG A 220 -15.79 3.42 -2.12
CA ARG A 220 -17.05 4.02 -2.57
C ARG A 220 -18.27 3.15 -2.26
N LEU A 221 -18.12 1.83 -2.18
CA LEU A 221 -19.21 0.91 -1.82
C LEU A 221 -19.85 1.24 -0.47
N PRO A 222 -19.08 1.43 0.63
CA PRO A 222 -19.61 1.90 1.91
C PRO A 222 -19.78 3.44 1.98
N GLY A 223 -19.70 4.17 0.86
CA GLY A 223 -19.79 5.63 0.86
C GLY A 223 -18.57 6.36 1.44
N ARG A 224 -17.41 5.71 1.48
CA ARG A 224 -16.15 6.28 2.00
C ARG A 224 -15.27 6.80 0.86
N SER A 225 -14.38 7.72 1.20
CA SER A 225 -13.35 8.19 0.26
C SER A 225 -12.28 7.12 -0.03
N ARG A 226 -12.08 6.17 0.89
CA ARG A 226 -11.08 5.10 0.79
C ARG A 226 -11.55 3.82 1.48
N ALA A 227 -11.14 2.69 0.92
CA ALA A 227 -11.33 1.38 1.52
C ALA A 227 -10.53 1.23 2.82
N TYR A 228 -10.94 0.30 3.67
CA TYR A 228 -10.09 -0.12 4.78
C TYR A 228 -8.86 -0.85 4.27
N GLY A 229 -7.69 -0.43 4.75
CA GLY A 229 -6.43 -1.09 4.43
C GLY A 229 -6.23 -2.39 5.21
N TYR A 230 -5.27 -3.21 4.75
CA TYR A 230 -4.93 -4.52 5.30
C TYR A 230 -4.90 -4.57 6.84
N PHE A 231 -4.21 -3.64 7.49
CA PHE A 231 -4.04 -3.67 8.95
C PHE A 231 -5.35 -3.49 9.72
N HIS A 232 -6.30 -2.72 9.16
CA HIS A 232 -7.61 -2.54 9.78
C HIS A 232 -8.47 -3.78 9.61
N THR A 233 -8.46 -4.36 8.41
CA THR A 233 -9.21 -5.58 8.12
C THR A 233 -8.64 -6.80 8.85
N GLU A 234 -7.32 -6.92 8.96
CA GLU A 234 -6.67 -8.02 9.68
C GLU A 234 -6.93 -7.93 11.18
N ARG A 235 -6.82 -6.73 11.77
CA ARG A 235 -7.19 -6.52 13.17
C ARG A 235 -8.66 -6.83 13.43
N PHE A 236 -9.56 -6.43 12.53
CA PHE A 236 -10.99 -6.77 12.64
C PHE A 236 -11.21 -8.29 12.61
N LEU A 237 -10.61 -9.01 11.66
CA LEU A 237 -10.69 -10.47 11.58
C LEU A 237 -10.07 -11.16 12.80
N ALA A 238 -8.98 -10.62 13.36
CA ALA A 238 -8.35 -11.16 14.55
C ALA A 238 -9.20 -10.97 15.83
N GLU A 239 -9.95 -9.87 15.92
CA GLU A 239 -10.97 -9.72 16.98
C GLU A 239 -12.14 -10.68 16.73
N LEU A 240 -12.62 -10.77 15.48
CA LEU A 240 -13.72 -11.68 15.12
C LEU A 240 -13.40 -13.13 15.49
N ALA A 241 -12.19 -13.60 15.19
CA ALA A 241 -11.73 -14.94 15.54
C ALA A 241 -11.70 -15.16 17.06
N ARG A 242 -11.26 -14.16 17.85
CA ARG A 242 -11.24 -14.24 19.32
C ARG A 242 -12.64 -14.29 19.93
N SER A 243 -13.60 -13.63 19.30
CA SER A 243 -14.99 -13.58 19.72
C SER A 243 -15.83 -14.79 19.26
N ASN A 244 -15.21 -15.85 18.73
CA ASN A 244 -15.92 -16.97 18.11
C ASN A 244 -16.84 -16.55 16.94
N GLY A 245 -16.46 -15.48 16.24
CA GLY A 245 -17.27 -14.90 15.17
C GLY A 245 -17.38 -15.79 13.92
N ALA A 246 -16.48 -16.77 13.74
CA ALA A 246 -16.57 -17.72 12.62
C ALA A 246 -17.82 -18.60 12.72
N GLU A 247 -18.10 -19.16 13.91
CA GLU A 247 -19.31 -19.95 14.16
C GLU A 247 -20.57 -19.07 14.10
N ALA A 248 -20.50 -17.86 14.66
CA ALA A 248 -21.60 -16.91 14.61
C ALA A 248 -21.96 -16.52 13.16
N PHE A 249 -20.96 -16.28 12.31
CA PHE A 249 -21.17 -15.95 10.89
C PHE A 249 -21.70 -17.14 10.11
N THR A 250 -21.14 -18.33 10.33
CA THR A 250 -21.63 -19.56 9.70
C THR A 250 -23.10 -19.81 10.05
N SER A 251 -23.46 -19.66 11.33
CA SER A 251 -24.84 -19.83 11.80
C SER A 251 -25.78 -18.73 11.31
N ALA A 252 -25.28 -17.50 11.12
CA ALA A 252 -26.07 -16.41 10.55
C ALA A 252 -26.32 -16.64 9.05
N LEU A 253 -25.29 -17.03 8.30
CA LEU A 253 -25.38 -17.34 6.88
C LEU A 253 -26.23 -18.57 6.59
N ALA A 254 -26.26 -19.56 7.48
CA ALA A 254 -27.13 -20.73 7.33
C ALA A 254 -28.62 -20.42 7.57
N ARG A 255 -28.94 -19.33 8.28
CA ARG A 255 -30.31 -18.88 8.58
C ARG A 255 -30.81 -17.80 7.61
N TRP A 256 -29.89 -17.16 6.91
CA TRP A 256 -30.13 -16.16 5.88
C TRP A 256 -30.42 -16.85 4.54
#